data_AF-A0A2E0H7J7-F1
#
_entry.id   AF-A0A2E0H7J7-F1
#
_cell.length_a   1.000
_cell.length_b   1.000
_cell.length_c   1.000
_cell.angle_alpha   90.00
_cell.angle_beta   90.00
_cell.angle_gamma   90.00
#
_symmetry.space_group_name_H-M   'P 1'
#
loop_
_entity.id
_entity.type
_entity.pdbx_description
1 polymer ?
#
loop_
_entity_poly.entity_id
_entity_poly.type
_entity_poly.pdbx_seq_one_letter_code
_entity_poly.pdbx_strand_id
1 'polypeptide(L)'
;MQNYTNLQKLNDFPKKKKDGTQYELSARITELSNQLSPNLKSENQPSTDLKINTTLQFALLAMEEAEKRIKRQETRIKQLESLSVTDELTQLLNRRGFLQQFQLSLSISRRNKTGGSLMILDLDKFKQINDTYGHLAGDEVLKNVGIAISTVVRESDIVGRIGGDEFSILMPGASPVTVTKRISQIRSAISKMKF
;
A
#
# COMPACT_ATOMS: atom_id res chain seq x y z
N MET A 1 -33.43 51.48 32.31
CA MET A 1 -34.48 50.45 32.44
C MET A 1 -34.11 49.32 31.48
N GLN A 2 -33.45 48.26 31.97
CA GLN A 2 -34.05 46.96 32.38
C GLN A 2 -34.79 46.28 31.19
N ASN A 3 -34.52 45.05 30.76
CA ASN A 3 -34.01 43.86 31.45
C ASN A 3 -33.39 42.81 30.49
N TYR A 4 -32.50 42.01 31.06
CA TYR A 4 -32.07 40.66 30.64
C TYR A 4 -33.25 39.71 30.40
N THR A 5 -33.07 38.63 29.61
CA THR A 5 -33.32 37.22 29.99
C THR A 5 -33.14 36.25 28.79
N ASN A 6 -32.52 35.09 29.07
CA ASN A 6 -32.43 33.85 28.29
C ASN A 6 -31.22 33.60 27.35
N LEU A 7 -30.09 33.33 28.01
CA LEU A 7 -29.26 32.15 27.70
C LEU A 7 -30.06 30.85 27.90
N GLN A 8 -29.69 29.80 27.16
CA GLN A 8 -30.09 28.39 27.32
C GLN A 8 -31.49 28.01 26.82
N LYS A 9 -31.55 27.50 25.58
CA LYS A 9 -32.23 26.25 25.17
C LYS A 9 -32.28 26.18 23.64
N LEU A 10 -31.30 25.50 23.04
CA LEU A 10 -31.55 24.49 22.00
C LEU A 10 -30.26 23.69 21.71
N ASN A 11 -29.62 23.23 22.77
CA ASN A 11 -28.83 21.99 22.69
C ASN A 11 -29.80 20.86 23.01
N ASP A 12 -30.39 20.27 21.99
CA ASP A 12 -30.97 18.93 22.07
C ASP A 12 -31.16 18.36 20.66
N PHE A 13 -30.15 17.66 20.16
CA PHE A 13 -30.32 16.39 19.43
C PHE A 13 -29.07 15.51 19.61
N PRO A 14 -29.22 14.19 19.89
CA PRO A 14 -28.12 13.33 20.30
C PRO A 14 -27.48 12.52 19.15
N LYS A 15 -26.19 12.23 19.35
CA LYS A 15 -25.38 11.05 18.92
C LYS A 15 -25.10 10.80 17.42
N LYS A 16 -23.80 11.01 17.09
CA LYS A 16 -22.93 10.27 16.13
C LYS A 16 -23.64 9.30 15.15
N LYS A 17 -23.58 9.62 13.85
CA LYS A 17 -22.98 8.79 12.76
C LYS A 17 -23.12 9.49 11.39
N LYS A 18 -22.02 9.49 10.63
CA LYS A 18 -21.76 10.01 9.27
C LYS A 18 -21.45 11.53 9.15
N ASP A 19 -20.31 11.78 8.48
CA ASP A 19 -19.84 13.05 7.89
C ASP A 19 -19.46 14.22 8.81
N GLY A 20 -18.61 13.94 9.81
CA GLY A 20 -18.00 14.99 10.67
C GLY A 20 -17.09 15.98 9.94
N THR A 21 -16.46 15.58 8.84
CA THR A 21 -15.52 16.43 8.09
C THR A 21 -16.19 17.58 7.34
N GLN A 22 -17.41 17.38 6.83
CA GLN A 22 -18.07 18.36 5.95
C GLN A 22 -18.63 19.57 6.73
N TYR A 23 -19.19 19.31 7.92
CA TYR A 23 -19.59 20.38 8.85
C TYR A 23 -18.40 21.12 9.46
N GLU A 24 -17.30 20.41 9.74
CA GLU A 24 -16.09 21.00 10.31
C GLU A 24 -15.35 21.88 9.29
N LEU A 25 -15.32 21.48 8.03
CA LEU A 25 -14.81 22.29 6.91
C LEU A 25 -15.68 23.52 6.66
N SER A 26 -17.00 23.37 6.59
CA SER A 26 -17.95 24.49 6.45
C SER A 26 -17.77 25.55 7.54
N ALA A 27 -17.63 25.10 8.80
CA ALA A 27 -17.37 25.98 9.94
C ALA A 27 -16.00 26.69 9.82
N ARG A 28 -14.94 25.95 9.47
CA ARG A 28 -13.58 26.51 9.25
C ARG A 28 -13.55 27.53 8.11
N ILE A 29 -14.28 27.27 7.03
CA ILE A 29 -14.38 28.13 5.84
C ILE A 29 -15.08 29.44 6.20
N THR A 30 -16.16 29.35 6.98
CA THR A 30 -16.88 30.53 7.46
C THR A 30 -15.98 31.36 8.38
N GLU A 31 -15.19 30.72 9.24
CA GLU A 31 -14.25 31.37 10.14
C GLU A 31 -13.09 32.07 9.39
N LEU A 32 -12.46 31.38 8.43
CA LEU A 32 -11.40 31.95 7.58
C LEU A 32 -11.91 33.10 6.70
N SER A 33 -13.10 32.96 6.11
CA SER A 33 -13.74 34.04 5.34
C SER A 33 -13.93 35.30 6.18
N ASN A 34 -14.35 35.15 7.44
CA ASN A 34 -14.55 36.26 8.36
C ASN A 34 -13.21 36.89 8.80
N GLN A 35 -12.12 36.13 8.85
CA GLN A 35 -10.77 36.63 9.18
C GLN A 35 -10.08 37.37 8.02
N LEU A 36 -10.42 37.04 6.76
CA LEU A 36 -9.90 37.71 5.57
C LEU A 36 -10.68 38.98 5.20
N SER A 37 -11.95 39.08 5.60
CA SER A 37 -12.84 40.22 5.34
C SER A 37 -12.38 41.60 5.88
N PRO A 38 -11.61 41.74 6.98
CA PRO A 38 -11.15 43.05 7.46
C PRO A 38 -10.04 43.67 6.61
N ASN A 39 -9.26 42.88 5.87
CA ASN A 39 -8.05 43.35 5.17
C ASN A 39 -8.27 43.84 3.74
N LEU A 40 -9.52 43.80 3.22
CA LEU A 40 -9.89 44.27 1.89
C LEU A 40 -10.62 45.62 1.89
N LYS A 41 -10.77 46.26 3.06
CA LYS A 41 -11.37 47.60 3.18
C LYS A 41 -10.40 48.69 2.70
N SER A 42 -10.10 48.72 1.42
CA SER A 42 -9.79 49.96 0.71
C SER A 42 -10.96 50.29 -0.21
N GLU A 43 -11.42 51.53 -0.08
CA GLU A 43 -12.66 52.09 -0.61
C GLU A 43 -13.00 51.73 -2.07
N ASN A 44 -14.31 51.52 -2.32
CA ASN A 44 -14.97 51.43 -3.63
C ASN A 44 -14.80 50.16 -4.48
N GLN A 45 -15.29 49.00 -4.01
CA GLN A 45 -16.04 48.06 -4.88
C GLN A 45 -16.68 46.90 -4.05
N PRO A 46 -17.97 46.99 -3.68
CA PRO A 46 -18.71 45.85 -3.09
C PRO A 46 -18.75 44.62 -4.02
N SER A 47 -18.44 44.79 -5.31
CA SER A 47 -18.35 43.72 -6.30
C SER A 47 -17.05 42.90 -6.24
N THR A 48 -15.93 43.43 -5.72
CA THR A 48 -14.65 42.68 -5.66
C THR A 48 -14.63 41.70 -4.50
N ASP A 49 -15.13 42.07 -3.32
CA ASP A 49 -15.20 41.18 -2.16
C ASP A 49 -16.16 40.01 -2.38
N LEU A 50 -17.29 40.27 -3.04
CA LEU A 50 -18.22 39.23 -3.45
C LEU A 50 -17.57 38.29 -4.47
N LYS A 51 -16.82 38.82 -5.45
CA LYS A 51 -16.08 38.00 -6.42
C LYS A 51 -14.98 37.16 -5.75
N ILE A 52 -14.22 37.72 -4.80
CA ILE A 52 -13.16 37.01 -4.07
C ILE A 52 -13.76 35.88 -3.22
N ASN A 53 -14.82 36.16 -2.46
CA ASN A 53 -15.49 35.14 -1.64
C ASN A 53 -16.06 34.02 -2.52
N THR A 54 -16.73 34.38 -3.61
CA THR A 54 -17.27 33.38 -4.55
C THR A 54 -16.15 32.55 -5.19
N THR A 55 -15.01 33.18 -5.54
CA THR A 55 -13.85 32.47 -6.10
C THR A 55 -13.23 31.51 -5.09
N LEU A 56 -13.11 31.91 -3.82
CA LEU A 56 -12.62 31.04 -2.74
C LEU A 56 -13.56 29.85 -2.50
N GLN A 57 -14.87 30.08 -2.50
CA GLN A 57 -15.88 29.01 -2.40
C GLN A 57 -15.75 28.00 -3.54
N PHE A 58 -15.60 28.47 -4.78
CA PHE A 58 -15.38 27.59 -5.92
C PHE A 58 -14.05 26.82 -5.83
N ALA A 59 -12.98 27.47 -5.38
CA ALA A 59 -11.68 26.81 -5.21
C ALA A 59 -11.75 25.71 -4.13
N LEU A 60 -12.43 25.95 -3.01
CA LEU A 60 -12.65 24.97 -1.95
C LEU A 60 -13.47 23.78 -2.42
N LEU A 61 -14.56 24.02 -3.16
CA LEU A 61 -15.37 22.95 -3.76
C LEU A 61 -14.55 22.11 -4.75
N ALA A 62 -13.71 22.75 -5.56
CA ALA A 62 -12.83 22.05 -6.49
C ALA A 62 -11.76 21.21 -5.77
N MET A 63 -11.21 21.70 -4.66
CA MET A 63 -10.27 20.96 -3.81
C MET A 63 -10.93 19.75 -3.14
N GLU A 64 -12.14 19.90 -2.60
CA GLU A 64 -12.88 18.79 -2.00
C GLU A 64 -13.18 17.68 -3.03
N GLU A 65 -13.56 18.06 -4.25
CA GLU A 65 -13.79 17.09 -5.32
C GLU A 65 -12.48 16.41 -5.77
N ALA A 66 -11.37 17.16 -5.83
CA ALA A 66 -10.05 16.61 -6.13
C ALA A 66 -9.60 15.59 -5.07
N GLU A 67 -9.76 15.89 -3.78
CA GLU A 67 -9.43 14.97 -2.69
C GLU A 67 -10.27 13.68 -2.76
N LYS A 68 -11.59 13.82 -2.98
CA LYS A 68 -12.48 12.67 -3.17
C LYS A 68 -12.04 11.82 -4.36
N ARG A 69 -11.59 12.46 -5.43
CA ARG A 69 -11.11 11.76 -6.64
C ARG A 69 -9.80 11.02 -6.39
N ILE A 70 -8.83 11.64 -5.72
CA ILE A 70 -7.56 11.00 -5.33
C ILE A 70 -7.85 9.76 -4.48
N LYS A 71 -8.68 9.89 -3.45
CA LYS A 71 -9.04 8.76 -2.57
C LYS A 71 -9.71 7.61 -3.32
N ARG A 72 -10.59 7.91 -4.30
CA ARG A 72 -11.19 6.90 -5.17
C ARG A 72 -10.15 6.21 -6.05
N GLN A 73 -9.20 6.96 -6.61
CA GLN A 73 -8.11 6.40 -7.40
C GLN A 73 -7.19 5.51 -6.57
N GLU A 74 -6.77 5.93 -5.38
CA GLU A 74 -5.97 5.11 -4.46
C GLU A 74 -6.66 3.80 -4.10
N THR A 75 -7.97 3.85 -3.83
CA THR A 75 -8.75 2.65 -3.52
C THR A 75 -8.80 1.70 -4.72
N ARG A 76 -8.95 2.24 -5.94
CA ARG A 76 -8.97 1.47 -7.18
C ARG A 76 -7.59 0.85 -7.48
N ILE A 77 -6.52 1.61 -7.29
CA ILE A 77 -5.13 1.13 -7.41
C ILE A 77 -4.92 -0.03 -6.44
N LYS A 78 -5.25 0.14 -5.15
CA LYS A 78 -5.16 -0.94 -4.15
C LYS A 78 -5.97 -2.18 -4.53
N GLN A 79 -7.15 -2.01 -5.12
CA GLN A 79 -7.96 -3.13 -5.62
C GLN A 79 -7.29 -3.86 -6.79
N LEU A 80 -6.69 -3.12 -7.72
CA LEU A 80 -5.98 -3.67 -8.88
C LEU A 80 -4.65 -4.33 -8.48
N GLU A 81 -3.88 -3.73 -7.56
CA GLU A 81 -2.69 -4.34 -6.94
C GLU A 81 -3.09 -5.63 -6.21
N SER A 82 -4.23 -5.58 -5.52
CA SER A 82 -4.95 -6.73 -4.98
C SER A 82 -5.56 -7.63 -6.07
N LEU A 83 -5.19 -7.54 -7.33
CA LEU A 83 -5.43 -8.61 -8.30
C LEU A 83 -4.13 -9.16 -8.86
N SER A 84 -3.01 -8.47 -8.64
CA SER A 84 -1.69 -8.95 -9.01
C SER A 84 -1.32 -10.22 -8.23
N VAL A 85 -0.78 -11.20 -8.95
CA VAL A 85 -0.19 -12.42 -8.41
C VAL A 85 1.33 -12.38 -8.41
N THR A 86 1.92 -11.29 -8.91
CA THR A 86 3.35 -11.10 -9.10
C THR A 86 3.86 -10.02 -8.14
N ASP A 87 5.05 -10.22 -7.59
CA ASP A 87 5.80 -9.23 -6.82
C ASP A 87 6.51 -8.28 -7.80
N GLU A 88 6.23 -6.99 -7.71
CA GLU A 88 6.72 -6.01 -8.69
C GLU A 88 8.24 -5.84 -8.65
N LEU A 89 8.86 -6.04 -7.49
CA LEU A 89 10.30 -5.87 -7.32
C LEU A 89 11.06 -7.04 -7.94
N THR A 90 10.70 -8.27 -7.59
CA THR A 90 11.45 -9.49 -7.94
C THR A 90 10.91 -10.21 -9.18
N GLN A 91 9.72 -9.82 -9.66
CA GLN A 91 8.97 -10.48 -10.74
C GLN A 91 8.59 -11.95 -10.46
N LEU A 92 8.79 -12.41 -9.23
CA LEU A 92 8.33 -13.71 -8.75
C LEU A 92 6.84 -13.66 -8.39
N LEU A 93 6.24 -14.80 -8.06
CA LEU A 93 4.92 -14.77 -7.46
C LEU A 93 4.96 -14.02 -6.14
N ASN A 94 3.99 -13.15 -5.90
CA ASN A 94 3.78 -12.64 -4.55
C ASN A 94 3.15 -13.72 -3.66
N ARG A 95 3.01 -13.44 -2.35
CA ARG A 95 2.39 -14.37 -1.39
C ARG A 95 1.08 -14.99 -1.88
N ARG A 96 0.24 -14.20 -2.55
CA ARG A 96 -1.05 -14.65 -3.06
C ARG A 96 -0.89 -15.59 -4.25
N GLY A 97 -0.10 -15.19 -5.26
CA GLY A 97 0.20 -16.02 -6.41
C GLY A 97 0.81 -17.36 -6.01
N PHE A 98 1.75 -17.33 -5.06
CA PHE A 98 2.39 -18.54 -4.52
C PHE A 98 1.36 -19.47 -3.86
N LEU A 99 0.49 -18.95 -3.00
CA LEU A 99 -0.53 -19.77 -2.33
C LEU A 99 -1.54 -20.37 -3.31
N GLN A 100 -1.94 -19.62 -4.35
CA GLN A 100 -2.81 -20.15 -5.40
C GLN A 100 -2.16 -21.34 -6.13
N GLN A 101 -0.90 -21.19 -6.54
CA GLN A 101 -0.14 -22.25 -7.20
C GLN A 101 0.14 -23.43 -6.26
N PHE A 102 0.38 -23.16 -4.97
CA PHE A 102 0.55 -24.18 -3.94
C PHE A 102 -0.71 -25.06 -3.82
N GLN A 103 -1.90 -24.46 -3.73
CA GLN A 103 -3.15 -25.21 -3.62
C GLN A 103 -3.44 -26.06 -4.87
N LEU A 104 -3.14 -25.52 -6.05
CA LEU A 104 -3.26 -26.24 -7.31
C LEU A 104 -2.32 -27.45 -7.34
N SER A 105 -1.04 -27.24 -7.02
CA SER A 105 -0.02 -28.28 -7.02
C SER A 105 -0.31 -29.37 -5.97
N LEU A 106 -0.82 -29.00 -4.79
CA LEU A 106 -1.25 -29.94 -3.76
C LEU A 106 -2.41 -30.81 -4.25
N SER A 107 -3.38 -30.22 -4.95
CA SER A 107 -4.51 -30.95 -5.52
C SER A 107 -4.07 -31.96 -6.59
N ILE A 108 -3.15 -31.56 -7.47
CA ILE A 108 -2.56 -32.44 -8.49
C ILE A 108 -1.78 -33.59 -7.82
N SER A 109 -0.96 -33.25 -6.82
CA SER A 109 -0.14 -34.21 -6.08
C SER A 109 -0.98 -35.27 -5.37
N ARG A 110 -2.08 -34.85 -4.72
CA ARG A 110 -3.04 -35.77 -4.09
C ARG A 110 -3.66 -36.74 -5.10
N ARG A 111 -4.12 -36.23 -6.25
CA ARG A 111 -4.73 -37.05 -7.30
C ARG A 111 -3.74 -38.07 -7.87
N ASN A 112 -2.51 -37.64 -8.11
CA ASN A 112 -1.48 -38.48 -8.73
C ASN A 112 -0.71 -39.35 -7.72
N LYS A 113 -1.03 -39.23 -6.42
CA LYS A 113 -0.29 -39.86 -5.31
C LYS A 113 1.21 -39.55 -5.35
N THR A 114 1.55 -38.34 -5.76
CA THR A 114 2.93 -37.84 -5.77
C THR A 114 3.18 -36.95 -4.58
N GLY A 115 4.42 -36.94 -4.08
CA GLY A 115 4.88 -36.00 -3.07
C GLY A 115 5.49 -34.74 -3.67
N GLY A 116 6.09 -33.92 -2.82
CA GLY A 116 6.87 -32.75 -3.21
C GLY A 116 7.57 -32.17 -1.99
N SER A 117 8.29 -31.08 -2.17
CA SER A 117 8.98 -30.40 -1.09
C SER A 117 8.74 -28.91 -1.14
N LEU A 118 8.60 -28.30 0.04
CA LEU A 118 8.51 -26.86 0.22
C LEU A 118 9.77 -26.37 0.93
N MET A 119 10.38 -25.33 0.37
CA MET A 119 11.51 -24.62 0.97
C MET A 119 11.07 -23.20 1.28
N ILE A 120 11.40 -22.73 2.48
CA ILE A 120 11.23 -21.34 2.90
C ILE A 120 12.63 -20.80 3.18
N LEU A 121 12.93 -19.62 2.64
CA LEU A 121 14.20 -18.95 2.73
C LEU A 121 13.98 -17.57 3.36
N ASP A 122 14.87 -17.20 4.27
CA ASP A 122 14.93 -15.87 4.89
C ASP A 122 16.32 -15.29 4.64
N LEU A 123 16.42 -13.99 4.39
CA LEU A 123 17.71 -13.33 4.13
C LEU A 123 18.35 -12.87 5.44
N ASP A 124 19.44 -13.54 5.81
CA ASP A 124 20.22 -13.21 6.99
C ASP A 124 20.62 -11.72 7.02
N LYS A 125 20.25 -11.02 8.10
CA LYS A 125 20.63 -9.63 8.38
C LYS A 125 20.20 -8.62 7.30
N PHE A 126 19.13 -8.91 6.54
CA PHE A 126 18.64 -7.99 5.51
C PHE A 126 18.35 -6.58 6.03
N LYS A 127 17.78 -6.47 7.24
CA LYS A 127 17.58 -5.17 7.91
C LYS A 127 18.87 -4.36 8.06
N GLN A 128 20.00 -5.01 8.41
CA GLN A 128 21.28 -4.33 8.56
C GLN A 128 21.77 -3.73 7.23
N ILE A 129 21.51 -4.41 6.11
CA ILE A 129 21.83 -3.90 4.77
C ILE A 129 21.02 -2.62 4.50
N ASN A 130 19.71 -2.66 4.74
CA ASN A 130 18.85 -1.47 4.58
C ASN A 130 19.30 -0.31 5.48
N ASP A 131 19.63 -0.60 6.74
CA ASP A 131 20.05 0.44 7.70
C ASP A 131 21.42 1.05 7.32
N THR A 132 22.29 0.28 6.67
CA THR A 132 23.66 0.73 6.32
C THR A 132 23.74 1.39 4.95
N TYR A 133 23.03 0.86 3.96
CA TYR A 133 23.15 1.23 2.55
C TYR A 133 21.85 1.82 1.96
N GLY A 134 20.78 1.87 2.74
CA GLY A 134 19.47 2.37 2.33
C GLY A 134 18.61 1.32 1.62
N HIS A 135 17.31 1.61 1.52
CA HIS A 135 16.32 0.71 0.94
C HIS A 135 16.57 0.38 -0.54
N LEU A 136 17.13 1.31 -1.32
CA LEU A 136 17.45 1.06 -2.72
C LEU A 136 18.51 -0.05 -2.88
N ALA A 137 19.48 -0.13 -1.97
CA ALA A 137 20.46 -1.22 -1.96
C ALA A 137 19.80 -2.55 -1.57
N GLY A 138 18.90 -2.53 -0.58
CA GLY A 138 18.10 -3.72 -0.23
C GLY A 138 17.22 -4.21 -1.37
N ASP A 139 16.64 -3.30 -2.15
CA ASP A 139 15.84 -3.63 -3.32
C ASP A 139 16.67 -4.35 -4.39
N GLU A 140 17.89 -3.89 -4.65
CA GLU A 140 18.83 -4.58 -5.56
C GLU A 140 19.23 -5.96 -5.04
N VAL A 141 19.43 -6.11 -3.73
CA VAL A 141 19.68 -7.42 -3.11
C VAL A 141 18.51 -8.38 -3.36
N LEU A 142 17.28 -7.93 -3.11
CA LEU A 142 16.07 -8.75 -3.31
C LEU A 142 15.88 -9.16 -4.77
N LYS A 143 16.10 -8.25 -5.72
CA LYS A 143 16.07 -8.56 -7.16
C LYS A 143 17.07 -9.65 -7.52
N ASN A 144 18.32 -9.49 -7.09
CA ASN A 144 19.39 -10.42 -7.40
C ASN A 144 19.14 -11.80 -6.77
N VAL A 145 18.63 -11.85 -5.53
CA VAL A 145 18.19 -13.08 -4.89
C VAL A 145 17.10 -13.78 -5.70
N GLY A 146 16.07 -13.05 -6.13
CA GLY A 146 15.00 -13.60 -6.96
C GLY A 146 15.52 -14.20 -8.27
N ILE A 147 16.45 -13.50 -8.93
CA ILE A 147 17.11 -13.99 -10.15
C ILE A 147 17.90 -15.27 -9.87
N ALA A 148 18.75 -15.29 -8.83
CA ALA A 148 19.56 -16.47 -8.54
C ALA A 148 18.71 -17.70 -8.18
N ILE A 149 17.65 -17.54 -7.40
CA ILE A 149 16.71 -18.63 -7.13
C ILE A 149 16.15 -19.16 -8.45
N SER A 150 15.65 -18.26 -9.31
CA SER A 150 15.03 -18.62 -10.60
C SER A 150 15.98 -19.36 -11.55
N THR A 151 17.29 -19.03 -11.53
CA THR A 151 18.29 -19.71 -12.37
C THR A 151 18.66 -21.11 -11.91
N VAL A 152 18.40 -21.46 -10.64
CA VAL A 152 18.79 -22.74 -10.03
C VAL A 152 17.64 -23.74 -10.04
N VAL A 153 16.41 -23.27 -9.88
CA VAL A 153 15.21 -24.10 -9.85
C VAL A 153 14.83 -24.57 -11.27
N ARG A 154 13.94 -25.56 -11.35
CA ARG A 154 13.36 -26.00 -12.62
C ARG A 154 12.19 -25.10 -12.99
N GLU A 155 11.84 -25.09 -14.28
CA GLU A 155 10.64 -24.40 -14.76
C GLU A 155 9.35 -24.88 -14.09
N SER A 156 9.29 -26.16 -13.70
CA SER A 156 8.16 -26.75 -12.98
C SER A 156 8.08 -26.36 -11.50
N ASP A 157 9.14 -25.76 -10.95
CA ASP A 157 9.16 -25.33 -9.56
C ASP A 157 8.45 -23.97 -9.45
N ILE A 158 7.70 -23.79 -8.36
CA ILE A 158 6.93 -22.58 -8.11
C ILE A 158 7.71 -21.73 -7.12
N VAL A 159 8.06 -20.51 -7.51
CA VAL A 159 8.85 -19.59 -6.69
C VAL A 159 8.02 -18.35 -6.36
N GLY A 160 8.06 -17.91 -5.11
CA GLY A 160 7.44 -16.65 -4.72
C GLY A 160 8.16 -15.93 -3.59
N ARG A 161 8.02 -14.60 -3.56
CA ARG A 161 8.38 -13.76 -2.42
C ARG A 161 7.14 -13.61 -1.54
N ILE A 162 7.20 -14.17 -0.34
CA ILE A 162 6.04 -14.29 0.55
C ILE A 162 6.04 -13.26 1.69
N GLY A 163 7.19 -12.61 1.93
CA GLY A 163 7.41 -11.57 2.94
C GLY A 163 8.37 -10.49 2.43
N GLY A 164 8.87 -9.64 3.33
CA GLY A 164 9.81 -8.56 2.98
C GLY A 164 11.15 -9.09 2.45
N ASP A 165 11.70 -10.06 3.14
CA ASP A 165 12.96 -10.76 2.88
C ASP A 165 12.79 -12.27 2.73
N GLU A 166 11.54 -12.75 2.80
CA GLU A 166 11.21 -14.17 2.76
C GLU A 166 10.83 -14.64 1.35
N PHE A 167 11.45 -15.74 0.93
CA PHE A 167 11.17 -16.43 -0.34
C PHE A 167 10.67 -17.85 -0.06
N SER A 168 9.86 -18.38 -0.97
CA SER A 168 9.36 -19.75 -0.92
C SER A 168 9.48 -20.43 -2.26
N ILE A 169 9.84 -21.71 -2.22
CA ILE A 169 10.01 -22.57 -3.40
C ILE A 169 9.25 -23.86 -3.16
N LEU A 170 8.24 -24.12 -3.97
CA LEU A 170 7.55 -25.40 -4.02
C LEU A 170 8.11 -26.22 -5.19
N MET A 171 8.58 -27.43 -4.90
CA MET A 171 9.18 -28.36 -5.86
C MET A 171 8.32 -29.63 -5.93
N PRO A 172 7.31 -29.69 -6.81
CA PRO A 172 6.46 -30.87 -6.96
C PRO A 172 7.28 -32.07 -7.45
N GLY A 173 7.07 -33.24 -6.85
CA GLY A 173 7.80 -34.47 -7.21
C GLY A 173 9.28 -34.49 -6.84
N ALA A 174 9.81 -33.46 -6.17
CA ALA A 174 11.21 -33.44 -5.76
C ALA A 174 11.47 -34.41 -4.58
N SER A 175 12.51 -35.22 -4.73
CA SER A 175 13.03 -36.07 -3.66
C SER A 175 13.88 -35.27 -2.66
N PRO A 176 14.06 -35.74 -1.41
CA PRO A 176 14.93 -35.08 -0.44
C PRO A 176 16.35 -34.82 -0.96
N VAL A 177 16.93 -35.75 -1.72
CA VAL A 177 18.24 -35.58 -2.36
C VAL A 177 18.26 -34.41 -3.34
N THR A 178 17.19 -34.26 -4.14
CA THR A 178 17.05 -33.13 -5.07
C THR A 178 16.98 -31.81 -4.31
N VAL A 179 16.21 -31.78 -3.21
CA VAL A 179 16.06 -30.60 -2.36
C VAL A 179 17.40 -30.18 -1.76
N THR A 180 18.15 -31.10 -1.16
CA THR A 180 19.47 -30.80 -0.58
C THR A 180 20.43 -30.24 -1.62
N LYS A 181 20.42 -30.79 -2.84
CA LYS A 181 21.21 -30.26 -3.96
C LYS A 181 20.79 -28.83 -4.32
N ARG A 182 19.48 -28.56 -4.41
CA ARG A 182 18.95 -27.21 -4.69
C ARG A 182 19.33 -26.21 -3.61
N ILE A 183 19.23 -26.57 -2.33
CA ILE A 183 19.68 -25.72 -1.21
C ILE A 183 21.14 -25.31 -1.39
N SER A 184 22.03 -26.28 -1.66
CA SER A 184 23.46 -26.00 -1.85
C SER A 184 23.71 -25.08 -3.05
N GLN A 185 23.00 -25.31 -4.17
CA GLN A 185 23.13 -24.49 -5.37
C GLN A 185 22.62 -23.05 -5.16
N ILE A 186 21.46 -22.88 -4.52
CA ILE A 186 20.91 -21.55 -4.20
C ILE A 186 21.86 -20.81 -3.26
N ARG A 187 22.33 -21.46 -2.18
CA ARG A 187 23.31 -20.87 -1.27
C ARG A 187 24.59 -20.44 -2.00
N SER A 188 25.12 -21.29 -2.88
CA SER A 188 26.30 -20.95 -3.66
C SER A 188 26.06 -19.83 -4.68
N ALA A 189 24.87 -19.73 -5.26
CA ALA A 189 24.53 -18.68 -6.21
C ALA A 189 24.44 -17.32 -5.48
N ILE A 190 23.76 -17.28 -4.34
CA ILE A 190 23.63 -16.08 -3.51
C ILE A 190 24.99 -15.65 -2.94
N SER A 191 25.81 -16.58 -2.45
CA SER A 191 27.13 -16.24 -1.87
C SER A 191 28.14 -15.68 -2.89
N LYS A 192 27.90 -15.86 -4.19
CA LYS A 192 28.75 -15.35 -5.28
C LYS A 192 28.28 -14.01 -5.81
N MET A 193 27.13 -13.52 -5.36
CA MET A 193 26.66 -12.19 -5.73
C MET A 193 27.66 -11.14 -5.27
N LYS A 194 27.96 -10.21 -6.16
CA LYS A 194 28.68 -8.99 -5.82
C LYS A 194 27.63 -7.92 -5.63
N PHE A 195 27.63 -7.32 -4.45
CA PHE A 195 26.82 -6.15 -4.09
C PHE A 195 27.73 -4.92 -4.08
#